data_AF-A0A1R1IPI3-F1
#
_entry.id   AF-A0A1R1IPI3-F1
#
_cell.length_a   1.000
_cell.length_b   1.000
_cell.length_c   1.000
_cell.angle_alpha   90.00
_cell.angle_beta   90.00
_cell.angle_gamma   90.00
#
_symmetry.space_group_name_H-M   'P 1'
#
loop_
_entity.id
_entity.type
_entity.pdbx_description
1 polymer ?
#
loop_
_entity_poly.entity_id
_entity_poly.type
_entity_poly.pdbx_seq_one_letter_code
_entity_poly.pdbx_strand_id
1 'polypeptide(L)' 'MGEIVNLNKARKARDKAAAKRTAEANRLTFGRTRAERDAAKAERDRDAARLDGHKLDDDADA' A
#
# COMPACT_ATOMS: atom_id res chain seq x y z
N MET A 1 39.97 8.22 24.21
CA MET A 1 39.68 7.05 23.34
C MET A 1 38.39 7.37 22.59
N GLY A 2 38.48 7.74 21.31
CA GLY A 2 37.33 8.21 20.55
C GLY A 2 36.57 7.04 19.95
N GLU A 3 35.26 6.97 20.18
CA GLU A 3 34.42 5.94 19.61
C GLU A 3 34.24 6.18 18.11
N ILE A 4 34.68 5.24 17.28
CA ILE A 4 34.60 5.34 15.82
C ILE A 4 33.16 5.00 15.40
N VAL A 5 32.33 6.03 15.26
CA VAL A 5 30.93 5.85 14.86
C VAL A 5 30.81 5.83 13.34
N ASN A 6 30.22 4.76 12.80
CA ASN A 6 29.93 4.70 11.36
C ASN A 6 28.74 5.62 11.02
N LEU A 7 29.05 6.77 10.44
CA LEU A 7 28.06 7.78 10.04
C LEU A 7 27.04 7.27 9.02
N ASN A 8 27.39 6.30 8.17
CA ASN A 8 26.45 5.71 7.22
C ASN A 8 25.37 4.89 7.94
N LYS A 9 25.74 4.10 8.96
CA LYS A 9 24.77 3.38 9.79
C LYS A 9 23.86 4.35 10.54
N ALA A 10 24.42 5.43 11.10
CA ALA A 10 23.65 6.46 11.79
C ALA A 10 22.63 7.15 10.86
N ARG A 11 23.05 7.53 9.64
CA ARG A 11 22.16 8.10 8.62
C ARG A 11 21.04 7.13 8.24
N LYS A 12 21.37 5.88 7.92
CA LYS A 12 20.37 4.83 7.60
C LYS A 12 19.36 4.61 8.73
N ALA A 13 19.83 4.62 9.98
CA ALA A 13 18.94 4.47 11.14
C ALA A 13 17.96 5.65 11.26
N ARG A 14 18.45 6.88 11.08
CA ARG A 14 17.62 8.09 11.06
C ARG A 14 16.58 8.04 9.93
N ASP A 15 16.99 7.68 8.73
CA ASP A 15 16.11 7.65 7.57
C ASP A 15 15.03 6.55 7.73
N LYS A 16 15.40 5.39 8.30
CA LYS A 16 14.44 4.33 8.66
C LYS A 16 13.44 4.79 9.72
N ALA A 17 13.89 5.54 10.73
CA ALA A 17 13.02 6.10 11.75
C ALA A 17 12.05 7.14 11.18
N ALA A 18 12.51 8.01 10.27
CA ALA A 18 11.67 8.97 9.57
C ALA A 18 10.60 8.26 8.73
N ALA A 19 10.97 7.24 7.96
CA ALA A 19 10.04 6.44 7.17
C ALA A 19 8.95 5.78 8.05
N LYS A 20 9.33 5.26 9.22
CA LYS A 20 8.36 4.68 10.18
C LYS A 20 7.36 5.72 10.68
N ARG A 21 7.81 6.92 11.05
CA ARG A 21 6.94 8.02 11.48
C ARG A 21 5.96 8.45 10.39
N THR A 22 6.43 8.58 9.15
CA THR A 22 5.55 8.89 8.01
C THR A 22 4.52 7.78 7.79
N ALA A 23 4.91 6.51 7.94
CA ALA A 23 3.97 5.39 7.84
C ALA A 23 2.91 5.42 8.95
N GLU A 24 3.30 5.75 10.19
CA GLU A 24 2.37 5.92 11.31
C GLU A 24 1.42 7.11 11.08
N ALA A 25 1.94 8.25 10.64
CA ALA A 25 1.12 9.41 10.27
C ALA A 25 0.12 9.06 9.17
N ASN A 26 0.55 8.36 8.12
CA ASN A 26 -0.35 7.92 7.04
C ASN A 26 -1.44 6.95 7.53
N ARG A 27 -1.14 6.07 8.51
CA ARG A 27 -2.15 5.21 9.14
C ARG A 27 -3.21 6.02 9.86
N LEU A 28 -2.81 7.08 10.57
CA LEU A 28 -3.73 7.98 11.27
C LEU A 28 -4.55 8.82 10.27
N THR A 29 -3.89 9.43 9.28
CA THR A 29 -4.54 10.36 8.33
C THR A 29 -5.49 9.66 7.38
N PHE A 30 -5.11 8.49 6.85
CA PHE A 30 -5.91 7.78 5.86
C PHE A 30 -6.76 6.65 6.46
N GLY A 31 -6.55 6.31 7.74
CA GLY A 31 -7.27 5.25 8.44
C GLY A 31 -7.06 3.84 7.89
N ARG A 32 -6.24 3.69 6.84
CA ARG A 32 -5.97 2.43 6.14
C ARG A 32 -4.50 2.33 5.77
N THR A 33 -3.91 1.18 6.05
CA THR A 33 -2.56 0.83 5.63
C THR A 33 -2.51 0.59 4.12
N ARG A 34 -1.30 0.64 3.54
CA ARG A 34 -1.10 0.27 2.12
C ARG A 34 -1.62 -1.14 1.82
N ALA A 35 -1.33 -2.10 2.71
CA ALA A 35 -1.77 -3.48 2.55
C ALA A 35 -3.30 -3.62 2.50
N GLU A 36 -4.03 -2.90 3.37
CA GLU A 36 -5.49 -2.90 3.38
C GLU A 36 -6.07 -2.26 2.11
N ARG A 37 -5.46 -1.18 1.61
CA ARG A 37 -5.89 -0.58 0.33
C ARG A 37 -5.65 -1.53 -0.84
N ASP A 38 -4.51 -2.21 -0.87
CA ASP A 38 -4.15 -3.13 -1.95
C ASP A 38 -5.07 -4.36 -1.93
N ALA A 39 -5.40 -4.89 -0.73
CA ALA A 39 -6.39 -5.95 -0.57
C ALA A 39 -7.79 -5.53 -1.01
N ALA A 40 -8.25 -4.34 -0.59
CA ALA A 40 -9.54 -3.80 -1.01
C ALA A 40 -9.63 -3.54 -2.52
N LYS A 41 -8.51 -3.14 -3.14
CA LYS A 41 -8.42 -3.01 -4.60
C LYS A 41 -8.54 -4.38 -5.27
N ALA A 42 -7.80 -5.38 -4.80
CA ALA A 42 -7.85 -6.73 -5.35
C ALA A 42 -9.23 -7.39 -5.20
N GLU A 43 -9.95 -7.13 -4.10
CA GLU A 43 -11.37 -7.53 -3.95
C GLU A 43 -12.25 -6.88 -5.02
N ARG A 44 -12.16 -5.55 -5.18
CA ARG A 44 -12.94 -4.82 -6.19
C ARG A 44 -12.66 -5.29 -7.61
N ASP A 45 -11.39 -5.55 -7.93
CA ASP A 45 -10.99 -6.03 -9.26
C ASP A 45 -11.56 -7.44 -9.52
N ARG A 46 -11.57 -8.32 -8.50
CA ARG A 46 -12.22 -9.64 -8.58
C ARG A 46 -13.73 -9.53 -8.78
N ASP A 47 -14.39 -8.66 -8.01
CA ASP A 47 -15.83 -8.45 -8.12
C ASP A 47 -16.20 -7.86 -9.49
N ALA A 48 -15.41 -6.90 -9.98
CA ALA A 48 -15.58 -6.32 -11.32
C ALA A 48 -15.44 -7.40 -12.39
N ALA A 49 -14.40 -8.23 -12.34
CA ALA A 49 -14.20 -9.33 -13.30
C ALA A 49 -15.33 -10.37 -13.23
N ARG A 50 -15.84 -10.67 -12.02
CA ARG A 50 -16.98 -11.57 -11.84
C ARG A 50 -18.25 -11.00 -12.46
N LEU A 51 -18.52 -9.72 -12.23
CA LEU A 51 -19.68 -9.04 -12.81
C LEU A 51 -19.58 -8.95 -14.34
N ASP A 52 -18.39 -8.67 -14.86
CA ASP A 52 -18.11 -8.62 -16.29
C ASP A 52 -18.34 -9.98 -16.96
N GLY A 53 -17.84 -11.07 -16.37
CA GLY A 53 -18.11 -12.43 -16.87
C GLY A 53 -19.56 -12.89 -16.75
N HIS A 54 -20.40 -12.18 -15.98
CA HIS A 54 -21.83 -12.43 -15.87
C HIS A 54 -22.69 -11.42 -16.66
N LYS A 55 -22.08 -10.43 -17.32
CA LYS A 55 -22.81 -9.60 -18.26
C LYS A 55 -23.19 -10.46 -19.46
N LEU A 56 -24.50 -10.52 -19.72
CA LEU A 56 -25.00 -10.89 -21.03
C LEU A 56 -24.86 -9.62 -21.88
N ASP A 57 -23.99 -9.64 -22.89
CA ASP A 57 -23.97 -8.57 -23.88
C ASP A 57 -25.33 -8.58 -24.59
N ASP A 58 -26.09 -7.50 -24.42
CA ASP A 58 -27.42 -7.26 -25.03
C ASP A 58 -27.34 -7.20 -26.58
N ASP A 59 -26.14 -7.33 -27.14
CA ASP A 59 -25.84 -7.34 -28.58
C ASP A 59 -25.91 -8.76 -29.20
N ALA A 60 -26.19 -9.81 -28.42
CA ALA A 60 -26.29 -11.18 -28.94
C ALA A 60 -27.65 -11.50 -29.60
N ASP A 61 -28.63 -10.61 -29.52
CA ASP A 61 -29.96 -10.77 -30.13
C ASP A 61 -30.38 -9.51 -30.92
N ALA A 62 -29.77 -9.28 -32.09
CA ALA A 62 -30.26 -8.35 -33.13
C ALA A 62 -30.05 -8.90 -34.55
#